data_AF-A0A7V6X2U0-F1
#
_entry.id   AF-A0A7V6X2U0-F1
#
_cell.length_a   1.000
_cell.length_b   1.000
_cell.length_c   1.000
_cell.angle_alpha   90.00
_cell.angle_beta   90.00
_cell.angle_gamma   90.00
#
_symmetry.space_group_name_H-M   'P 1'
#
loop_
_entity.id
_entity.type
_entity.pdbx_description
1 polymer ?
#
loop_
_entity_poly.entity_id
_entity_poly.type
_entity_poly.pdbx_seq_one_letter_code
_entity_poly.pdbx_strand_id
1 'polypeptide(L)' 'SVASLLRSMVNGGEDLIADCLAGIIMTAYILGKRVGVAYVRVDQRLKEKVGAGIREGHQIEEWYGDLSSLLKYLEGRKR' A
#
# COMPACT_ATOMS: atom_id res chain seq x y z
N SER A 1 0.04 9.26 -12.20
CA SER A 1 -0.38 7.96 -12.77
C SER A 1 0.71 6.92 -12.50
N VAL A 2 0.43 5.61 -12.63
CA VAL A 2 1.46 4.56 -12.47
C VAL A 2 2.64 4.78 -13.43
N ALA A 3 2.38 5.26 -14.64
CA ALA A 3 3.43 5.63 -15.59
C ALA A 3 4.34 6.77 -15.09
N SER A 4 3.83 7.73 -14.33
CA SER A 4 4.65 8.76 -13.70
C SER A 4 5.45 8.22 -12.52
N LEU A 5 4.90 7.31 -11.71
CA LEU A 5 5.66 6.61 -10.66
C LEU A 5 6.86 5.88 -11.26
N LEU A 6 6.63 5.09 -12.32
CA LEU A 6 7.69 4.34 -13.00
C LEU A 6 8.79 5.25 -13.56
N ARG A 7 8.42 6.42 -14.08
CA ARG A 7 9.40 7.43 -14.53
C ARG A 7 10.18 8.05 -13.36
N SER A 8 9.49 8.37 -12.26
CA SER A 8 10.13 8.92 -11.05
C SER A 8 11.07 7.92 -10.39
N MET A 9 10.80 6.63 -10.43
CA MET A 9 11.71 5.59 -9.92
C MET A 9 13.02 5.46 -10.71
N VAL A 10 13.03 5.87 -11.98
CA VAL A 10 14.22 5.79 -12.84
C VAL A 10 15.07 7.06 -12.77
N ASN A 11 14.45 8.24 -12.65
CA ASN A 11 15.14 9.53 -12.81
C ASN A 11 14.78 10.59 -11.74
N GLY A 12 13.92 10.27 -10.76
CA GLY A 12 13.37 11.22 -9.79
C GLY A 12 13.98 11.10 -8.40
N GLY A 13 13.81 12.16 -7.59
CA GLY A 13 14.13 12.15 -6.17
C GLY A 13 13.03 11.52 -5.31
N GLU A 14 13.35 11.20 -4.06
CA GLU A 14 12.46 10.53 -3.08
C GLU A 14 11.08 11.20 -2.98
N ASP A 15 11.03 12.53 -2.93
CA ASP A 15 9.78 13.31 -2.84
C ASP A 15 8.84 13.07 -4.04
N LEU A 16 9.39 12.98 -5.26
CA LEU A 16 8.59 12.73 -6.46
C LEU A 16 8.01 11.31 -6.47
N ILE A 17 8.73 10.35 -5.89
CA ILE A 17 8.26 8.97 -5.73
C ILE A 17 7.14 8.95 -4.68
N ALA A 18 7.35 9.61 -3.54
CA ALA A 18 6.37 9.72 -2.46
C ALA A 18 5.05 10.36 -2.93
N ASP A 19 5.12 11.48 -3.66
CA ASP A 19 3.94 12.15 -4.24
C ASP A 19 3.18 11.25 -5.22
N CYS A 20 3.90 10.50 -6.05
CA CYS A 20 3.28 9.56 -6.98
C CYS A 20 2.56 8.42 -6.23
N LEU A 21 3.18 7.85 -5.19
CA LEU A 21 2.58 6.81 -4.35
C LEU A 21 1.35 7.34 -3.59
N ALA A 22 1.42 8.55 -3.04
CA ALA A 22 0.29 9.22 -2.39
C ALA A 22 -0.89 9.40 -3.36
N GLY A 23 -0.62 9.80 -4.61
CA GLY A 23 -1.64 9.93 -5.65
C GLY A 23 -2.34 8.61 -6.00
N ILE A 24 -1.62 7.49 -5.99
CA ILE A 24 -2.18 6.15 -6.20
C ILE A 24 -3.10 5.76 -5.04
N ILE A 25 -2.64 5.93 -3.80
CA ILE A 25 -3.43 5.65 -2.58
C ILE A 25 -4.71 6.50 -2.56
N MET A 26 -4.59 7.80 -2.83
CA MET A 26 -5.74 8.72 -2.91
C MET A 26 -6.76 8.25 -3.97
N THR A 27 -6.29 7.86 -5.15
CA THR A 27 -7.17 7.36 -6.22
C THR A 27 -7.92 6.11 -5.79
N ALA A 28 -7.25 5.17 -5.13
CA ALA A 28 -7.88 3.95 -4.63
C ALA A 28 -9.01 4.23 -3.62
N TYR A 29 -8.80 5.17 -2.69
CA TYR A 29 -9.85 5.59 -1.75
C TYR A 29 -11.03 6.26 -2.46
N ILE A 30 -10.78 7.19 -3.39
CA ILE A 30 -11.83 7.88 -4.13
C ILE A 30 -12.68 6.89 -4.93
N LEU A 31 -12.05 5.93 -5.60
CA LEU A 31 -12.75 4.87 -6.35
C LEU A 31 -13.58 4.00 -5.40
N GLY A 32 -13.01 3.57 -4.27
CA GLY A 32 -13.74 2.82 -3.24
C GLY A 32 -15.02 3.54 -2.80
N LYS A 33 -14.93 4.83 -2.46
CA LYS A 33 -16.09 5.64 -2.09
C LYS A 33 -17.15 5.70 -3.19
N ARG A 34 -16.74 5.87 -4.45
CA ARG A 34 -17.66 5.95 -5.60
C ARG A 34 -18.44 4.66 -5.83
N VAL A 35 -17.87 3.51 -5.45
CA VAL A 35 -18.54 2.20 -5.54
C VAL A 35 -19.18 1.75 -4.22
N GLY A 36 -19.34 2.65 -3.25
CA GLY A 36 -20.01 2.36 -1.97
C GLY A 36 -19.14 1.69 -0.91
N VAL A 37 -17.82 1.66 -1.07
CA VAL A 37 -16.88 1.11 -0.09
C VAL A 37 -16.30 2.25 0.77
N ALA A 38 -16.61 2.23 2.06
CA ALA A 38 -16.06 3.21 3.01
C ALA A 38 -14.54 3.08 3.15
N TYR A 39 -13.84 4.19 3.43
CA TYR A 39 -12.38 4.21 3.58
C TYR A 39 -11.87 3.20 4.62
N VAL A 40 -12.54 3.13 5.78
CA VAL A 40 -12.22 2.15 6.82
C VAL A 40 -12.31 0.70 6.33
N ARG A 41 -13.22 0.41 5.40
CA ARG A 41 -13.34 -0.93 4.80
C ARG A 41 -12.18 -1.22 3.87
N VAL A 42 -11.69 -0.23 3.11
CA VAL A 42 -10.48 -0.35 2.30
C VAL A 42 -9.26 -0.64 3.17
N ASP A 43 -9.09 0.10 4.27
CA ASP A 43 -7.99 -0.10 5.22
C ASP A 43 -8.04 -1.49 5.86
N GLN A 44 -9.22 -1.93 6.26
CA GLN A 44 -9.43 -3.24 6.83
C GLN A 44 -9.11 -4.36 5.82
N ARG A 45 -9.54 -4.21 4.57
CA ARG A 45 -9.22 -5.16 3.49
C ARG A 45 -7.73 -5.20 3.17
N LEU A 46 -7.04 -4.06 3.20
CA LEU A 46 -5.59 -3.99 3.03
C LEU A 46 -4.89 -4.80 4.14
N LYS A 47 -5.26 -4.58 5.41
CA LYS A 47 -4.72 -5.35 6.55
C LYS A 47 -4.97 -6.85 6.42
N GLU A 48 -6.20 -7.24 6.08
CA GLU A 48 -6.56 -8.65 5.86
C GLU A 48 -5.68 -9.29 4.77
N LYS A 49 -5.47 -8.57 3.66
CA LYS A 49 -4.67 -9.04 2.52
C LYS A 49 -3.17 -9.14 2.85
N VAL A 50 -2.63 -8.18 3.58
CA VAL A 50 -1.25 -8.23 4.09
C VAL A 50 -1.07 -9.43 5.02
N GLY A 51 -1.98 -9.61 5.99
CA GLY A 51 -1.93 -10.74 6.91
C GLY A 51 -2.12 -12.09 6.21
N ALA A 52 -2.93 -12.16 5.15
CA ALA A 52 -3.05 -13.36 4.32
C ALA A 52 -1.75 -13.66 3.58
N GLY A 53 -1.12 -12.67 2.94
CA GLY A 53 0.16 -12.85 2.24
C GLY A 53 1.29 -13.33 3.16
N ILE A 54 1.32 -12.87 4.42
CA ILE A 54 2.26 -13.38 5.44
C ILE A 54 1.98 -14.86 5.75
N ARG A 55 0.72 -15.24 5.96
CA ARG A 55 0.33 -16.63 6.27
C ARG A 55 0.52 -17.59 5.10
N GLU A 56 0.30 -17.12 3.88
CA GLU A 56 0.46 -17.86 2.63
C GLU A 56 1.93 -17.99 2.21
N GLY A 57 2.84 -17.36 2.97
CA GLY A 57 4.27 -17.23 2.73
C GLY A 57 4.93 -18.33 1.89
N HIS A 58 5.10 -18.04 0.60
CA HIS A 58 6.11 -18.69 -0.23
C HIS A 58 7.39 -17.87 -0.11
N GLN A 59 8.43 -18.42 0.55
CA GLN A 59 9.89 -18.08 0.60
C GLN A 59 10.32 -16.58 0.58
N ILE A 60 9.72 -15.72 -0.21
CA ILE A 60 10.03 -14.29 -0.38
C ILE A 60 9.78 -13.46 0.89
N GLU A 61 8.72 -13.73 1.66
CA GLU A 61 8.45 -12.97 2.90
C GLU A 61 9.51 -13.27 3.99
N GLU A 62 10.04 -14.49 4.05
CA GLU A 62 11.17 -14.83 4.93
C GLU A 62 12.44 -14.04 4.59
N TRP A 63 12.60 -13.61 3.33
CA TRP A 63 13.82 -12.97 2.84
C TRP A 63 13.74 -11.45 2.81
N TYR A 64 12.56 -10.87 2.58
CA TYR A 64 12.39 -9.42 2.44
C TYR A 64 11.59 -8.78 3.58
N GLY A 65 10.65 -9.49 4.22
CA GLY A 65 9.88 -8.99 5.37
C GLY A 65 9.02 -7.75 5.10
N ASP A 66 8.78 -7.42 3.83
CA ASP A 66 8.07 -6.20 3.43
C ASP A 66 6.62 -6.19 3.92
N LEU A 67 5.92 -7.32 3.89
CA LEU A 67 4.54 -7.39 4.37
C LEU A 67 4.47 -7.28 5.89
N SER A 68 5.43 -7.88 6.61
CA SER A 68 5.56 -7.79 8.05
C SER A 68 5.87 -6.37 8.51
N SER A 69 6.77 -5.68 7.81
CA SER A 69 7.08 -4.25 8.04
C SER A 69 5.84 -3.37 7.79
N LEU A 70 5.13 -3.61 6.68
CA LEU A 70 3.90 -2.89 6.35
C LEU A 70 2.80 -3.14 7.39
N LEU A 71 2.62 -4.38 7.85
CA LEU A 71 1.62 -4.72 8.87
C LEU A 71 1.91 -3.93 10.17
N LYS A 72 3.16 -3.93 10.61
CA LYS A 72 3.59 -3.19 11.81
C LYS A 72 3.30 -1.69 11.69
N TYR A 73 3.57 -1.09 10.52
CA TYR A 73 3.23 0.31 10.26
C TYR A 73 1.71 0.55 10.33
N LEU A 74 0.91 -0.32 9.69
CA LEU A 74 -0.55 -0.20 9.65
C LEU A 74 -1.20 -0.40 11.03
N GLU A 75 -0.58 -1.19 11.92
CA GLU A 75 -1.01 -1.38 13.30
C GLU A 75 -0.59 -0.21 14.21
N GLY A 76 0.61 0.34 14.01
CA GLY A 76 1.10 1.51 14.75
C GLY A 76 0.26 2.78 14.53
N ARG A 77 -0.42 2.90 13.38
CA ARG A 77 -1.29 4.03 13.03
C ARG A 77 -2.61 4.09 13.80
N LYS A 78 -2.93 3.08 14.62
CA LYS A 78 -4.16 3.00 15.45
C LYS A 78 -4.07 3.71 16.81
N ARG A 79 -3.03 4.53 17.05
CA ARG A 79 -2.83 5.26 18.32
C ARG A 79 -3.14 6.73 18.21
#